data_AF-A0A2V8XCP4-F1
#
_entry.id   AF-A0A2V8XCP4-F1
#
_cell.length_a   1.000
_cell.length_b   1.000
_cell.length_c   1.000
_cell.angle_alpha   90.00
_cell.angle_beta   90.00
_cell.angle_gamma   90.00
#
_symmetry.space_group_name_H-M   'P 1'
#
loop_
_entity.id
_entity.type
_entity.pdbx_description
1 polymer ?
#
loop_
_entity_poly.entity_id
_entity_poly.type
_entity_poly.pdbx_seq_one_letter_code
_entity_poly.pdbx_strand_id
1 'polypeptide(L)' 'MDFTLADVYAHAGSLAKLHPNNAHIRDKIRQQLQLLRDLGLLDFLGGGSYHLT' A
#
# COMPACT_ATOMS: atom_id res chain seq x y z
N MET A 1 3.73 -10.15 -9.87
CA MET A 1 4.86 -9.72 -8.99
C MET A 1 4.30 -9.60 -7.58
N ASP A 2 4.91 -10.24 -6.58
CA ASP A 2 4.36 -10.31 -5.22
C ASP A 2 5.00 -9.28 -4.30
N PHE A 3 4.19 -8.67 -3.44
CA PHE A 3 4.66 -7.75 -2.40
C PHE A 3 3.73 -7.77 -1.19
N THR A 4 4.23 -7.29 -0.06
CA THR A 4 3.45 -7.20 1.17
C THR A 4 3.13 -5.75 1.52
N LEU A 5 2.09 -5.55 2.33
CA LEU A 5 1.76 -4.27 2.92
C LEU A 5 2.93 -3.71 3.75
N ALA A 6 3.71 -4.59 4.37
CA ALA A 6 4.90 -4.21 5.13
C ALA A 6 5.98 -3.61 4.23
N ASP A 7 6.18 -4.14 3.01
CA ASP A 7 7.11 -3.59 2.03
C ASP A 7 6.69 -2.17 1.62
N VAL A 8 5.39 -1.97 1.36
CA VAL A 8 4.85 -0.65 1.04
C VAL A 8 5.02 0.32 2.23
N TYR A 9 4.85 -0.17 3.45
CA TYR A 9 5.10 0.62 4.67
C TYR A 9 6.57 0.92 4.92
N ALA A 10 7.50 0.09 4.44
CA ALA A 10 8.93 0.38 4.52
C ALA A 10 9.28 1.65 3.71
N HIS A 11 8.60 1.86 2.58
CA HIS A 11 8.74 3.06 1.76
C HIS A 11 7.92 4.26 2.29
N ALA A 12 6.93 4.02 3.14
CA ALA A 12 6.11 5.07 3.75
C ALA A 12 6.94 6.03 4.62
N GLY A 13 8.04 5.57 5.23
CA GLY A 13 8.95 6.43 6.00
C GLY A 13 9.63 7.51 5.15
N SER A 14 9.99 7.18 3.91
CA SER A 14 10.52 8.16 2.95
C SER A 14 9.45 9.16 2.50
N LEU A 15 8.22 8.69 2.30
CA LEU A 15 7.05 9.52 1.98
C LEU A 15 6.68 10.47 3.13
N ALA A 16 6.80 10.04 4.38
CA ALA A 16 6.53 10.87 5.55
C ALA A 16 7.52 12.05 5.67
N LYS A 17 8.78 11.86 5.26
CA LYS A 17 9.76 12.95 5.18
C LYS A 17 9.40 13.99 4.12
N LEU A 18 8.78 13.56 3.02
CA LEU A 18 8.34 14.45 1.95
C LEU A 18 7.02 15.19 2.30
N HIS A 19 6.17 14.56 3.10
CA HIS A 19 4.87 15.08 3.51
C HIS A 19 4.71 15.07 5.05
N PRO A 20 5.35 15.99 5.78
CA PRO A 20 5.33 16.03 7.24
C PRO A 20 3.93 16.21 7.85
N ASN A 21 2.95 16.69 7.08
CA ASN A 21 1.56 16.88 7.51
C ASN A 21 0.64 15.66 7.28
N ASN A 22 1.15 14.55 6.72
CA ASN A 22 0.35 13.34 6.54
C ASN A 22 0.49 12.40 7.75
N ALA A 23 -0.26 12.71 8.83
CA ALA A 23 -0.32 11.83 10.01
C ALA A 23 -0.88 10.42 9.71
N HIS A 24 -1.59 10.25 8.58
CA HIS A 24 -2.32 9.02 8.21
C HIS A 24 -1.88 8.40 6.88
N ILE A 25 -0.57 8.41 6.57
CA ILE A 25 -0.03 7.83 5.32
C ILE A 25 -0.37 6.34 5.15
N ARG A 26 -0.37 5.57 6.25
CA ARG A 26 -0.72 4.13 6.23
C ARG A 26 -2.16 3.87 5.83
N ASP A 27 -3.09 4.77 6.20
CA ASP A 27 -4.50 4.67 5.84
C ASP A 27 -4.73 4.98 4.38
N LYS A 28 -4.06 6.02 3.86
CA LYS A 28 -4.05 6.34 2.43
C LYS A 28 -3.50 5.20 1.58
N ILE A 29 -2.41 4.56 2.02
CA ILE A 29 -1.85 3.38 1.33
C ILE A 29 -2.89 2.26 1.25
N ARG A 30 -3.58 1.97 2.37
CA ARG A 30 -4.64 0.93 2.37
C ARG A 30 -5.79 1.28 1.44
N GLN A 31 -6.23 2.54 1.41
CA GLN A 31 -7.25 3.01 0.47
C GLN A 31 -6.81 2.83 -0.99
N GLN A 32 -5.56 3.18 -1.33
CA GLN A 32 -5.05 3.04 -2.69
C GLN A 32 -4.95 1.57 -3.11
N LEU A 33 -4.48 0.68 -2.23
CA LEU A 33 -4.42 -0.75 -2.51
C LEU A 33 -5.81 -1.37 -2.70
N GLN A 34 -6.82 -0.91 -1.96
CA GLN A 34 -8.20 -1.32 -2.17
C GLN A 34 -8.71 -0.88 -3.55
N LEU A 35 -8.48 0.37 -3.94
CA LEU A 35 -8.86 0.86 -5.27
C LEU A 35 -8.19 0.05 -6.39
N LEU A 36 -6.89 -0.21 -6.27
CA LEU A 36 -6.14 -0.99 -7.27
C LEU A 36 -6.64 -2.43 -7.39
N ARG A 37 -7.03 -3.04 -6.26
CA ARG A 37 -7.69 -4.36 -6.25
C ARG A 37 -9.05 -4.30 -6.93
N ASP A 38 -9.85 -3.27 -6.60
CA ASP A 38 -11.19 -3.11 -7.17
C ASP A 38 -11.12 -2.81 -8.69
N LEU A 39 -10.01 -2.25 -9.17
CA LEU A 39 -9.70 -2.07 -10.59
C LEU A 39 -9.18 -3.35 -11.28
N GLY A 40 -8.96 -4.45 -10.55
CA GLY A 40 -8.41 -5.71 -11.08
C GLY A 40 -6.92 -5.64 -11.43
N LEU A 41 -6.18 -4.69 -10.85
CA LEU A 41 -4.73 -4.55 -11.01
C LEU A 41 -3.95 -5.30 -9.92
N LEU A 42 -4.61 -5.66 -8.82
CA LEU A 42 -4.02 -6.35 -7.69
C LEU A 42 -4.93 -7.48 -7.20
N ASP A 43 -4.33 -8.62 -6.88
CA ASP A 43 -4.99 -9.72 -6.18
C ASP A 43 -4.56 -9.75 -4.71
N PHE A 44 -5.52 -9.80 -3.79
CA PHE A 44 -5.24 -9.92 -2.36
C PHE A 44 -5.09 -11.39 -1.97
N LEU A 45 -3.87 -11.78 -1.59
CA LEU A 45 -3.53 -13.16 -1.25
C LEU A 45 -3.77 -13.50 0.24
N GLY A 46 -4.13 -12.51 1.06
CA GLY A 46 -4.31 -12.67 2.51
C GLY A 46 -3.08 -12.29 3.33
N GLY A 47 -3.25 -12.05 4.63
CA GLY A 47 -2.13 -11.71 5.54
C GLY A 47 -1.43 -10.37 5.25
N GLY A 48 -2.02 -9.51 4.41
CA GLY A 48 -1.36 -8.29 3.93
C GLY A 48 -0.49 -8.52 2.69
N SER A 49 -0.59 -9.67 2.03
CA SER A 49 0.11 -9.97 0.77
C SER A 49 -0.75 -9.64 -0.45
N TYR A 50 -0.09 -9.13 -1.49
CA TYR A 50 -0.69 -8.71 -2.74
C TYR A 50 0.11 -9.25 -3.92
N HIS A 51 -0.59 -9.59 -5.01
CA HIS A 51 -0.01 -9.93 -6.29
C HIS A 51 -0.41 -8.88 -7.33
N LEU A 52 0.55 -8.43 -8.12
CA LEU A 52 0.27 -7.67 -9.33
C LEU A 52 -0.20 -8.62 -10.43
N THR A 53 -1.47 -8.50 -10.81
CA THR A 53 -2.15 -9.22 -11.90
C THR A 53 -1.50 -8.89 -13.25
#